data_AF-A0A448W6E3-F1
#
_entry.id   AF-A0A448W6E3-F1
#
_cell.length_a   1.000
_cell.length_b   1.000
_cell.length_c   1.000
_cell.angle_alpha   90.00
_cell.angle_beta   90.00
_cell.angle_gamma   90.00
#
_symmetry.space_group_name_H-M   'P 1'
#
loop_
_entity.id
_entity.type
_entity.pdbx_description
1 polymer ?
#
loop_
_entity_poly.entity_id
_entity_poly.type
_entity_poly.pdbx_seq_one_letter_code
_entity_poly.pdbx_strand_id
1 'polypeptide(L)' 'MLLFFLVFFGLQIFVLFCCAAAGNDAASQELSDLEQLQFIAEWKKQHQKKDVC' A
#
# COMPACT_ATOMS: atom_id res chain seq x y z
N MET A 1 -27.94 21.33 -16.19
CA MET A 1 -26.51 21.33 -16.58
C MET A 1 -25.60 21.55 -15.38
N LEU A 2 -25.73 22.67 -14.66
CA LEU A 2 -24.86 22.98 -13.51
C LEU A 2 -24.93 21.94 -12.38
N LEU A 3 -26.14 21.46 -12.03
CA LEU A 3 -26.34 20.37 -11.07
C LEU A 3 -25.60 19.08 -11.47
N PHE A 4 -25.59 18.75 -12.77
CA PHE A 4 -24.94 17.54 -13.28
C PHE A 4 -23.42 17.60 -13.11
N PHE A 5 -22.83 18.76 -13.38
CA PHE A 5 -21.39 18.99 -13.15
C PHE A 5 -21.04 18.92 -11.66
N LEU A 6 -21.85 19.50 -10.78
CA LEU A 6 -21.61 19.43 -9.33
C LEU A 6 -21.64 17.99 -8.80
N VAL A 7 -22.63 17.20 -9.23
CA VAL A 7 -22.72 15.78 -8.85
C VAL A 7 -21.55 14.98 -9.42
N PHE A 8 -21.18 15.23 -10.68
CA PHE A 8 -20.05 14.57 -11.31
C PHE A 8 -18.74 14.83 -10.55
N PHE A 9 -18.36 16.10 -10.35
CA PHE A 9 -17.12 16.43 -9.64
C PHE A 9 -17.15 16.00 -8.15
N GLY A 10 -18.32 16.07 -7.50
CA GLY A 10 -18.50 15.60 -6.13
C GLY A 10 -18.23 14.10 -5.99
N LEU A 11 -18.73 13.28 -6.91
CA LEU A 11 -18.47 11.84 -6.92
C LEU A 11 -16.99 11.53 -7.17
N GLN A 12 -16.35 12.26 -8.10
CA GLN A 12 -14.91 12.09 -8.36
C GLN A 12 -14.06 12.41 -7.13
N ILE A 13 -14.35 13.51 -6.42
CA ILE A 13 -13.66 13.87 -5.18
C ILE A 13 -13.89 12.82 -4.10
N PHE A 14 -15.12 12.32 -3.96
CA PHE A 14 -15.46 11.28 -3.00
C PHE A 14 -14.64 10.00 -3.22
N VAL A 15 -14.57 9.53 -4.47
CA VAL A 15 -13.77 8.34 -4.82
C VAL A 15 -12.28 8.56 -4.52
N LEU A 16 -11.73 9.71 -4.88
CA LEU A 16 -10.33 10.04 -4.57
C LEU A 16 -10.07 10.04 -3.06
N PHE A 17 -11.02 10.55 -2.27
CA PHE A 17 -10.92 10.55 -0.81
C PHE A 17 -10.95 9.13 -0.24
N CYS A 18 -11.80 8.25 -0.77
CA CYS A 18 -11.82 6.84 -0.41
C CYS A 18 -10.49 6.14 -0.77
N CYS A 19 -9.91 6.43 -1.94
CA CYS A 19 -8.61 5.89 -2.33
C CYS A 19 -7.47 6.37 -1.42
N ALA A 20 -7.48 7.66 -1.06
CA ALA A 20 -6.51 8.23 -0.13
C ALA A 20 -6.64 7.59 1.26
N ALA A 21 -7.86 7.36 1.75
CA ALA A 21 -8.10 6.68 3.01
C ALA A 21 -7.60 5.23 2.99
N ALA A 22 -7.88 4.47 1.94
CA ALA A 22 -7.40 3.09 1.78
C ALA A 22 -5.87 2.99 1.64
N GLY A 23 -5.21 4.01 1.09
CA GLY A 23 -3.75 4.10 1.03
C GLY A 23 -3.09 4.70 2.28
N ASN A 24 -3.87 5.35 3.16
CA ASN A 24 -3.39 5.98 4.40
C ASN A 24 -3.69 5.15 5.65
N ASP A 25 -4.06 3.88 5.51
CA ASP A 25 -4.04 2.94 6.63
C ASP A 25 -2.57 2.69 7.01
N ALA A 26 -1.98 3.64 7.74
CA ALA A 26 -0.60 3.62 8.20
C ALA A 26 -0.27 2.33 8.98
N ALA A 27 -1.27 1.77 9.67
CA ALA A 27 -1.15 0.47 10.34
C ALA A 27 -0.93 -0.70 9.36
N SER A 28 -1.59 -0.71 8.20
CA SER A 28 -1.39 -1.72 7.16
C SER A 28 -0.05 -1.53 6.45
N GLN A 29 0.38 -0.27 6.29
CA GLN A 29 1.68 0.06 5.71
C GLN A 29 2.83 -0.44 6.60
N GLU A 30 2.81 -0.11 7.90
CA GLU A 30 3.86 -0.53 8.85
C GLU A 30 3.92 -2.06 9.02
N LEU A 31 2.77 -2.73 9.03
CA LEU A 31 2.72 -4.20 9.11
C LEU A 31 3.33 -4.85 7.86
N SER A 32 2.98 -4.35 6.66
CA SER A 32 3.54 -4.85 5.39
C SER A 32 5.06 -4.61 5.32
N ASP A 33 5.55 -3.47 5.80
CA ASP A 33 6.97 -3.15 5.82
C ASP A 33 7.75 -4.10 6.77
N LEU A 34 7.17 -4.44 7.92
CA LEU A 34 7.74 -5.42 8.85
C LEU A 34 7.80 -6.83 8.23
N GLU A 35 6.71 -7.27 7.59
CA GLU A 35 6.66 -8.57 6.91
C GLU A 35 7.68 -8.66 5.77
N GLN A 36 7.84 -7.59 4.98
CA GLN A 36 8.86 -7.53 3.93
C GLN A 36 10.28 -7.63 4.50
N LEU A 37 10.59 -6.92 5.59
CA LEU A 37 11.92 -6.99 6.22
C LEU A 37 12.23 -8.39 6.75
N GLN A 38 11.24 -9.07 7.36
CA GLN A 38 11.39 -10.46 7.79
C GLN A 38 11.63 -11.39 6.61
N PHE A 39 10.87 -11.25 5.53
CA PHE A 39 11.07 -12.05 4.32
C PHE A 39 12.48 -11.86 3.73
N ILE A 40 12.97 -10.63 3.64
CA ILE A 40 14.32 -10.33 3.14
C ILE A 40 15.39 -10.93 4.05
N ALA A 41 15.21 -10.88 5.38
CA ALA A 41 16.14 -11.45 6.35
C ALA A 41 16.21 -12.98 6.23
N GLU A 42 15.07 -13.64 6.09
CA GLU A 42 15.00 -15.09 5.88
C GLU A 42 15.59 -15.50 4.54
N TRP A 43 15.28 -14.77 3.46
CA TRP A 43 15.83 -15.00 2.13
C TRP A 43 17.36 -14.89 2.13
N LYS A 44 17.92 -13.86 2.78
CA LYS A 44 19.38 -13.72 2.96
C LYS A 44 19.99 -14.90 3.71
N LYS A 45 19.34 -15.38 4.77
CA LYS A 45 19.84 -16.50 5.59
C LYS A 45 19.88 -17.81 4.80
N GLN A 46 18.90 -18.05 3.93
CA GLN A 46 18.86 -19.26 3.10
C GLN A 46 19.89 -19.19 1.96
N HIS A 47 20.09 -18.01 1.36
CA HIS A 47 21.02 -17.86 0.23
C HIS A 47 22.48 -17.71 0.65
N GLN A 48 22.81 -17.06 1.77
CA GLN A 48 24.19 -17.01 2.24
C GLN A 48 24.76 -18.37 2.65
N LYS A 49 23.92 -19.34 3.01
CA LYS A 49 24.36 -20.71 3.31
C LYS A 49 24.75 -21.50 2.06
N LYS A 50 24.34 -21.04 0.86
CA LYS A 50 24.58 -21.72 -0.41
C LYS A 50 25.87 -21.25 -1.10
N ASP A 51 26.36 -20.06 -0.73
CA ASP A 51 27.59 -19.46 -1.28
C ASP A 51 28.85 -19.79 -0.46
N VAL A 52 28.73 -20.57 0.61
CA VAL A 52 29.86 -21.16 1.35
C VAL A 52 29.95 -22.64 0.97
N CYS A 53 30.41 -22.90 -0.25
CA CYS A 53 30.94 -24.19 -0.67
C CYS A 53 32.24 -23.97 -1.45
#